data_AF-A0AA39X1J3-F1
#
_entry.id   AF-A0AA39X1J3-F1
#
_cell.length_a   1.000
_cell.length_b   1.000
_cell.length_c   1.000
_cell.angle_alpha   90.00
_cell.angle_beta   90.00
_cell.angle_gamma   90.00
#
_symmetry.space_group_name_H-M   'P 1'
#
loop_
_entity.id
_entity.type
_entity.pdbx_description
1 polymer ?
#
loop_
_entity_poly.entity_id
_entity_poly.type
_entity_poly.pdbx_seq_one_letter_code
_entity_poly.pdbx_strand_id
1 'polypeptide(L)'
;MWRSTPHQKAILEACASQPLSTVLSLLSTCPDPPPDAKDMADEAATHGNAPVLSHLVCSGAIQFKGFLLYYSAAAHSRECVEIMLDRGGCDINDREDRIGNVLVWALGRRGCPDAFIEWLLARGARAERNYGYANEEHMPEYGYCLERAVARGSVAIMRMLVAHGAEVDASRALHTAVAMGYVDKVQFLVEEAGANLFVARVHS
;
A
#
# COMPACT_ATOMS: atom_id res chain seq x y z
N MET A 1 -11.80 -6.60 26.09
CA MET A 1 -10.44 -6.89 25.59
C MET A 1 -10.29 -8.41 25.57
N TRP A 2 -10.80 -9.07 24.54
CA TRP A 2 -10.68 -10.52 24.41
C TRP A 2 -9.32 -10.82 23.79
N ARG A 3 -8.48 -11.60 24.48
CA ARG A 3 -7.20 -12.05 23.94
C ARG A 3 -7.48 -13.24 23.02
N SER A 4 -7.01 -13.20 21.78
CA SER A 4 -7.15 -14.30 20.83
C SER A 4 -6.60 -15.60 21.43
N THR A 5 -7.36 -16.70 21.28
CA THR A 5 -6.95 -18.00 21.83
C THR A 5 -5.73 -18.54 21.08
N PRO A 6 -4.96 -19.49 21.65
CA PRO A 6 -3.85 -20.12 20.95
C PRO A 6 -4.25 -20.73 19.61
N HIS A 7 -5.44 -21.33 19.52
CA HIS A 7 -5.99 -21.88 18.27
C HIS A 7 -6.25 -20.79 17.24
N GLN A 8 -6.86 -19.67 17.65
CA GLN A 8 -7.09 -18.53 16.76
C GLN A 8 -5.78 -17.96 16.22
N LYS A 9 -4.75 -17.84 17.06
CA LYS A 9 -3.41 -17.40 16.61
C LYS A 9 -2.79 -18.36 15.61
N ALA A 10 -2.88 -19.67 15.87
CA ALA A 10 -2.36 -20.69 14.95
C ALA A 10 -3.06 -20.63 13.59
N ILE A 11 -4.38 -20.37 13.55
CA ILE A 11 -5.12 -20.18 12.30
C ILE A 11 -4.67 -18.91 11.58
N LEU A 12 -4.47 -17.80 12.29
CA LEU A 12 -3.96 -16.56 11.69
C LEU A 12 -2.55 -16.75 11.12
N GLU A 13 -1.62 -17.35 11.88
CA GLU A 13 -0.28 -17.68 11.40
C GLU A 13 -0.31 -18.62 10.18
N ALA A 14 -1.29 -19.54 10.14
CA ALA A 14 -1.51 -20.37 8.97
C ALA A 14 -2.02 -19.55 7.77
N CYS A 15 -2.90 -18.56 7.97
CA CYS A 15 -3.34 -17.66 6.91
C CYS A 15 -2.18 -16.85 6.31
N ALA A 16 -1.15 -16.54 7.11
CA ALA A 16 0.03 -15.81 6.63
C ALA A 16 0.89 -16.64 5.65
N SER A 17 1.03 -17.95 5.87
CA SER A 17 2.12 -18.73 5.24
C SER A 17 1.76 -20.12 4.71
N GLN A 18 0.64 -20.70 5.15
CA GLN A 18 0.29 -22.08 4.84
C GLN A 18 -0.66 -22.16 3.63
N PRO A 19 -0.68 -23.30 2.91
CA PRO A 19 -1.61 -23.50 1.82
C PRO A 19 -3.05 -23.52 2.34
N LEU A 20 -4.01 -23.17 1.47
CA LEU A 20 -5.44 -23.11 1.78
C LEU A 20 -5.96 -24.41 2.40
N SER A 21 -5.48 -25.59 1.95
CA SER A 21 -5.88 -26.89 2.51
C SER A 21 -5.59 -27.02 4.00
N THR A 22 -4.43 -26.53 4.45
CA THR A 22 -4.03 -26.56 5.87
C THR A 22 -4.89 -25.60 6.68
N VAL A 23 -5.13 -24.39 6.15
CA VAL A 23 -5.99 -23.39 6.82
C VAL A 23 -7.41 -23.93 6.99
N LEU A 24 -8.00 -24.53 5.94
CA LEU A 24 -9.34 -25.12 6.01
C LEU A 24 -9.40 -26.32 6.96
N SER A 25 -8.36 -27.15 6.99
CA SER A 25 -8.26 -28.24 7.97
C SER A 25 -8.26 -27.69 9.40
N LEU A 26 -7.43 -26.69 9.69
CA LEU A 26 -7.34 -26.07 11.02
C LEU A 26 -8.67 -25.43 11.44
N LEU A 27 -9.36 -24.76 10.52
CA LEU A 27 -10.70 -24.21 10.76
C LEU A 27 -11.70 -25.32 11.11
N SER A 28 -11.69 -26.45 10.39
CA SER A 28 -12.62 -27.55 10.62
C SER A 28 -12.40 -28.27 11.96
N THR A 29 -11.16 -28.27 12.45
CA THR A 29 -10.78 -28.92 13.71
C THR A 29 -10.71 -27.94 14.89
N CYS A 30 -11.08 -26.67 14.69
CA CYS A 30 -10.95 -25.64 15.73
C CYS A 30 -11.97 -25.87 16.85
N PRO A 31 -11.54 -26.09 18.11
CA PRO A 31 -12.45 -26.31 19.24
C PRO A 31 -13.11 -25.01 19.73
N ASP A 32 -12.47 -23.88 19.47
CA ASP A 32 -12.93 -22.52 19.80
C ASP A 32 -13.65 -21.87 18.61
N PRO A 33 -14.46 -20.81 18.80
CA PRO A 33 -14.96 -20.02 17.69
C PRO A 33 -13.80 -19.53 16.80
N PRO A 34 -13.90 -19.68 15.46
CA PRO A 34 -12.83 -19.29 14.55
C PRO A 34 -12.54 -17.79 14.62
N PRO A 35 -11.33 -17.35 14.22
CA PRO A 35 -11.05 -15.93 14.07
C PRO A 35 -11.99 -15.28 13.04
N ASP A 36 -12.15 -13.96 13.14
CA ASP A 36 -12.96 -13.21 12.18
C ASP A 36 -12.39 -13.39 10.76
N ALA A 37 -13.26 -13.58 9.78
CA ALA A 37 -12.88 -13.68 8.37
C ALA A 37 -12.12 -12.43 7.91
N LYS A 38 -12.41 -11.27 8.51
CA LYS A 38 -11.64 -10.04 8.31
C LYS A 38 -10.19 -10.21 8.75
N ASP A 39 -9.94 -10.67 9.98
CA ASP A 39 -8.59 -10.83 10.53
C ASP A 39 -7.78 -11.83 9.69
N MET A 40 -8.42 -12.93 9.28
CA MET A 40 -7.81 -13.91 8.39
C MET A 40 -7.43 -13.32 7.03
N ALA A 41 -8.29 -12.47 6.45
CA ALA A 41 -8.04 -11.82 5.17
C ALA A 41 -6.94 -10.77 5.28
N ASP A 42 -6.93 -9.97 6.36
CA ASP A 42 -5.91 -8.96 6.63
C ASP A 42 -4.53 -9.63 6.74
N GLU A 43 -4.45 -10.78 7.41
CA GLU A 43 -3.22 -11.57 7.56
C GLU A 43 -2.75 -12.17 6.23
N ALA A 44 -3.68 -12.75 5.45
CA ALA A 44 -3.38 -13.30 4.13
C ALA A 44 -2.92 -12.22 3.15
N ALA A 45 -3.55 -11.04 3.13
CA ALA A 45 -3.16 -9.92 2.27
C ALA A 45 -1.79 -9.36 2.66
N THR A 46 -1.53 -9.19 3.96
CA THR A 46 -0.26 -8.66 4.49
C THR A 46 0.95 -9.53 4.13
N HIS A 47 0.73 -10.84 3.94
CA HIS A 47 1.78 -11.80 3.62
C HIS A 47 1.72 -12.33 2.18
N GLY A 48 0.79 -11.84 1.35
CA GLY A 48 0.68 -12.25 -0.05
C GLY A 48 0.15 -13.68 -0.25
N ASN A 49 -0.61 -14.23 0.71
CA ASN A 49 -1.23 -15.56 0.58
C ASN A 49 -2.50 -15.51 -0.29
N ALA A 50 -2.28 -15.39 -1.60
CA ALA A 50 -3.34 -15.25 -2.60
C ALA A 50 -4.40 -16.36 -2.59
N PRO A 51 -4.07 -17.66 -2.40
CA PRO A 51 -5.09 -18.71 -2.31
C PRO A 51 -6.09 -18.51 -1.16
N VAL A 52 -5.59 -18.16 0.03
CA VAL A 52 -6.43 -17.91 1.21
C VAL A 52 -7.25 -16.64 1.01
N LEU A 53 -6.61 -15.56 0.56
CA LEU A 53 -7.30 -14.30 0.28
C LEU A 53 -8.41 -14.49 -0.77
N SER A 54 -8.13 -15.20 -1.87
CA SER A 54 -9.14 -15.49 -2.89
C SER A 54 -10.33 -16.26 -2.34
N HIS A 55 -10.10 -17.25 -1.48
CA HIS A 55 -11.18 -18.04 -0.89
C HIS A 55 -12.08 -17.16 -0.02
N LEU A 56 -11.49 -16.31 0.84
CA LEU A 56 -12.22 -15.42 1.74
C LEU A 56 -12.95 -14.29 0.99
N VAL A 57 -12.38 -13.77 -0.09
CA VAL A 57 -13.05 -12.75 -0.93
C VAL A 57 -14.24 -13.36 -1.67
N CYS A 58 -14.10 -14.58 -2.20
CA CYS A 58 -15.17 -15.25 -2.96
C CYS A 58 -16.31 -15.77 -2.07
N SER A 59 -16.06 -16.03 -0.78
CA SER A 59 -17.11 -16.45 0.15
C SER A 59 -18.09 -15.33 0.52
N GLY A 60 -17.76 -14.08 0.17
CA GLY A 60 -18.58 -12.91 0.50
C GLY A 60 -18.53 -12.50 1.97
N ALA A 61 -17.65 -13.10 2.77
CA ALA A 61 -17.56 -12.86 4.21
C ALA A 61 -16.96 -11.48 4.57
N ILE A 62 -16.42 -10.74 3.60
CA ILE A 62 -15.66 -9.50 3.84
C ILE A 62 -16.46 -8.29 3.38
N GLN A 63 -16.80 -7.40 4.33
CA GLN A 63 -17.53 -6.16 4.05
C GLN A 63 -16.61 -4.97 3.69
N PHE A 64 -15.40 -4.90 4.24
CA PHE A 64 -14.46 -3.79 4.05
C PHE A 64 -13.21 -4.26 3.30
N LYS A 65 -13.21 -4.08 1.98
CA LYS A 65 -12.21 -4.65 1.07
C LYS A 65 -11.06 -3.69 0.71
N GLY A 66 -11.20 -2.38 0.90
CA GLY A 66 -10.18 -1.42 0.47
C GLY A 66 -8.84 -1.58 1.17
N PHE A 67 -8.85 -1.85 2.49
CA PHE A 67 -7.61 -2.10 3.23
C PHE A 67 -6.85 -3.34 2.74
N LEU A 68 -7.55 -4.36 2.23
CA LEU A 68 -6.92 -5.56 1.69
C LEU A 68 -6.11 -5.25 0.43
N LEU A 69 -6.59 -4.34 -0.43
CA LEU A 69 -5.83 -3.87 -1.59
C LEU A 69 -4.51 -3.22 -1.13
N TYR A 70 -4.57 -2.39 -0.09
CA TYR A 70 -3.41 -1.69 0.45
C TYR A 70 -2.40 -2.63 1.12
N TYR A 71 -2.86 -3.60 1.91
CA TYR A 71 -1.98 -4.61 2.51
C TYR A 71 -1.32 -5.48 1.44
N SER A 72 -2.08 -5.86 0.40
CA SER A 72 -1.55 -6.59 -0.75
C SER A 72 -0.47 -5.81 -1.49
N ALA A 73 -0.68 -4.51 -1.69
CA ALA A 73 0.29 -3.62 -2.32
C ALA A 73 1.56 -3.45 -1.45
N ALA A 74 1.40 -3.29 -0.14
CA ALA A 74 2.53 -3.20 0.79
C ALA A 74 3.34 -4.51 0.91
N ALA A 75 2.71 -5.65 0.62
CA ALA A 75 3.36 -6.95 0.50
C ALA A 75 4.00 -7.20 -0.87
N HIS A 76 3.83 -6.28 -1.83
CA HIS A 76 4.23 -6.42 -3.24
C HIS A 76 3.68 -7.69 -3.90
N SER A 77 2.53 -8.19 -3.42
CA SER A 77 1.88 -9.38 -3.98
C SER A 77 0.96 -8.98 -5.11
N ARG A 78 1.42 -9.24 -6.34
CA ARG A 78 0.65 -8.95 -7.56
C ARG A 78 -0.65 -9.75 -7.60
N GLU A 79 -0.58 -11.03 -7.24
CA GLU A 79 -1.73 -11.94 -7.24
C GLU A 79 -2.81 -11.47 -6.27
N CYS A 80 -2.43 -11.04 -5.06
CA CYS A 80 -3.39 -10.50 -4.10
C CYS A 80 -4.01 -9.18 -4.60
N VAL A 81 -3.22 -8.27 -5.19
CA VAL A 81 -3.76 -7.04 -5.80
C VAL A 81 -4.74 -7.38 -6.93
N GLU A 82 -4.40 -8.31 -7.82
CA GLU A 82 -5.29 -8.76 -8.90
C GLU A 82 -6.59 -9.37 -8.36
N ILE A 83 -6.53 -10.18 -7.31
CA ILE A 83 -7.74 -10.69 -6.62
C ILE A 83 -8.61 -9.53 -6.13
N MET A 84 -8.02 -8.52 -5.50
CA MET A 84 -8.77 -7.40 -4.95
C MET A 84 -9.42 -6.54 -6.04
N LEU A 85 -8.73 -6.30 -7.15
CA LEU A 85 -9.26 -5.52 -8.27
C LEU A 85 -10.31 -6.31 -9.06
N ASP A 86 -10.01 -7.54 -9.45
CA ASP A 86 -10.83 -8.30 -10.42
C ASP A 86 -11.99 -9.05 -9.74
N ARG A 87 -11.83 -9.49 -8.48
CA ARG A 87 -12.85 -10.26 -7.72
C ARG A 87 -13.35 -9.52 -6.49
N GLY A 88 -12.50 -8.72 -5.87
CA GLY A 88 -12.85 -7.87 -4.75
C GLY A 88 -13.79 -6.74 -5.15
N GLY A 89 -13.69 -6.27 -6.40
CA GLY A 89 -14.45 -5.13 -6.91
C GLY A 89 -13.90 -3.79 -6.44
N CYS A 90 -12.64 -3.75 -5.98
CA CYS A 90 -11.98 -2.52 -5.57
C CYS A 90 -11.52 -1.72 -6.80
N ASP A 91 -11.62 -0.40 -6.73
CA ASP A 91 -10.91 0.51 -7.62
C ASP A 91 -9.45 0.63 -7.15
N ILE A 92 -8.50 0.63 -8.08
CA ILE A 92 -7.08 0.83 -7.80
C ILE A 92 -6.79 2.20 -7.15
N ASN A 93 -7.69 3.16 -7.36
CA ASN A 93 -7.66 4.50 -6.79
C ASN A 93 -8.68 4.70 -5.66
N ASP A 94 -9.32 3.64 -5.16
CA ASP A 94 -10.21 3.72 -4.01
C ASP A 94 -9.50 4.36 -2.82
N ARG A 95 -10.29 5.07 -2.01
CA ARG A 95 -9.83 5.86 -0.86
C ARG A 95 -10.52 5.37 0.41
N GLU A 96 -9.99 4.30 0.97
CA GLU A 96 -10.51 3.74 2.22
C GLU A 96 -9.82 4.29 3.47
N ASP A 97 -8.69 4.99 3.31
CA ASP A 97 -8.02 5.63 4.44
C ASP A 97 -7.47 7.03 4.15
N ARG A 98 -6.91 7.61 5.21
CA ARG A 98 -6.27 8.93 5.21
C ARG A 98 -4.76 8.87 4.95
N ILE A 99 -4.19 7.68 4.74
CA ILE A 99 -2.74 7.42 4.64
C ILE A 99 -2.27 7.59 3.19
N GLY A 100 -3.07 7.16 2.21
CA GLY A 100 -2.76 7.36 0.80
C GLY A 100 -3.39 6.34 -0.14
N ASN A 101 -3.00 6.37 -1.41
CA ASN A 101 -3.44 5.38 -2.40
C ASN A 101 -2.55 4.12 -2.39
N VAL A 102 -2.87 3.18 -3.28
CA VAL A 102 -2.14 1.92 -3.47
C VAL A 102 -0.62 2.11 -3.68
N LEU A 103 -0.17 3.19 -4.34
CA LEU A 103 1.25 3.45 -4.59
C LEU A 103 1.97 3.86 -3.29
N VAL A 104 1.33 4.68 -2.46
CA VAL A 104 1.86 5.06 -1.13
C VAL A 104 2.06 3.82 -0.26
N TRP A 105 1.10 2.89 -0.30
CA TRP A 105 1.16 1.63 0.44
C TRP A 105 2.22 0.67 -0.11
N ALA A 106 2.35 0.55 -1.44
CA ALA A 106 3.44 -0.20 -2.06
C ALA A 106 4.82 0.33 -1.65
N LEU A 107 4.97 1.66 -1.55
CA LEU A 107 6.20 2.31 -1.07
C LEU A 107 6.31 2.36 0.46
N GLY A 108 5.36 1.74 1.18
CA GLY A 108 5.33 1.70 2.64
C GLY A 108 6.46 0.87 3.25
N ARG A 109 6.98 -0.14 2.52
CA ARG A 109 8.13 -0.95 2.94
C ARG A 109 9.33 -0.66 2.02
N ARG A 110 10.54 -0.85 2.56
CA ARG A 110 11.77 -0.78 1.74
C ARG A 110 11.79 -1.96 0.76
N GLY A 111 12.48 -1.78 -0.37
CA GLY A 111 12.68 -2.86 -1.34
C GLY A 111 11.49 -3.09 -2.28
N CYS A 112 10.61 -2.10 -2.46
CA CYS A 112 9.58 -2.15 -3.49
C CYS A 112 10.22 -2.37 -4.87
N PRO A 113 9.88 -3.45 -5.59
CA PRO A 113 10.41 -3.68 -6.93
C PRO A 113 9.93 -2.60 -7.90
N ASP A 114 10.84 -2.07 -8.72
CA ASP A 114 10.49 -1.07 -9.74
C ASP A 114 9.37 -1.59 -10.67
N ALA A 115 9.46 -2.85 -11.10
CA ALA A 115 8.45 -3.50 -11.94
C ALA A 115 7.06 -3.59 -11.29
N PHE A 116 6.98 -3.61 -9.96
CA PHE A 116 5.69 -3.61 -9.25
C PHE A 116 5.02 -2.24 -9.32
N ILE A 117 5.80 -1.16 -9.15
CA ILE A 117 5.30 0.21 -9.32
C ILE A 117 4.91 0.48 -10.76
N GLU A 118 5.75 0.08 -11.71
CA GLU A 118 5.46 0.18 -13.14
C GLU A 118 4.13 -0.51 -13.47
N TRP A 119 3.93 -1.73 -12.95
CA TRP A 119 2.70 -2.48 -13.13
C TRP A 119 1.47 -1.78 -12.52
N LEU A 120 1.57 -1.24 -11.30
CA LEU A 120 0.47 -0.47 -10.68
C LEU A 120 0.12 0.77 -11.51
N LEU A 121 1.13 1.51 -11.99
CA LEU A 121 0.95 2.68 -12.84
C LEU A 121 0.29 2.30 -14.18
N ALA A 122 0.72 1.20 -14.81
CA ALA A 122 0.13 0.67 -16.03
C ALA A 122 -1.34 0.24 -15.85
N ARG A 123 -1.74 -0.14 -14.63
CA ARG A 123 -3.14 -0.41 -14.26
C ARG A 123 -3.94 0.85 -13.89
N GLY A 124 -3.36 2.04 -14.01
CA GLY A 124 -4.06 3.31 -13.80
C GLY A 124 -4.01 3.83 -12.37
N ALA A 125 -3.09 3.35 -11.52
CA ALA A 125 -2.82 3.98 -10.24
C ALA A 125 -2.29 5.41 -10.44
N ARG A 126 -2.89 6.39 -9.75
CA ARG A 126 -2.54 7.81 -9.90
C ARG A 126 -1.37 8.21 -8.99
N ALA A 127 -0.33 8.80 -9.58
CA ALA A 127 0.85 9.26 -8.84
C ALA A 127 0.71 10.69 -8.28
N GLU A 128 -0.27 11.44 -8.77
CA GLU A 128 -0.63 12.80 -8.35
C GLU A 128 -0.94 12.91 -6.85
N ARG A 129 -0.90 14.14 -6.31
CA ARG A 129 -1.24 14.40 -4.92
C ARG A 129 -2.68 13.98 -4.64
N ASN A 130 -2.83 13.09 -3.68
CA ASN A 130 -4.13 12.81 -3.09
C ASN A 130 -4.49 13.96 -2.12
N TYR A 131 -5.32 14.91 -2.56
CA TYR A 131 -6.03 15.76 -1.61
C TYR A 131 -6.90 14.88 -0.71
N GLY A 132 -6.71 15.01 0.60
CA GLY A 132 -7.67 14.52 1.59
C GLY A 132 -9.03 15.16 1.38
N TYR A 133 -10.06 14.63 2.06
CA TYR A 133 -11.42 15.18 2.04
C TYR A 133 -11.38 16.72 2.09
N ALA A 134 -12.03 17.36 1.13
CA ALA A 134 -11.93 18.78 0.76
C ALA A 134 -12.28 19.80 1.87
N ASN A 135 -12.43 19.36 3.11
CA ASN A 135 -13.05 20.07 4.22
C ASN A 135 -12.16 20.12 5.48
N GLU A 136 -10.92 19.61 5.45
CA GLU A 136 -10.01 19.68 6.60
C GLU A 136 -8.76 20.51 6.27
N GLU A 137 -8.88 21.83 6.50
CA GLU A 137 -7.92 22.89 6.22
C GLU A 137 -6.55 22.77 6.95
N HIS A 138 -6.37 21.76 7.81
CA HIS A 138 -5.23 21.67 8.74
C HIS A 138 -4.56 20.29 8.82
N MET A 139 -4.80 19.38 7.87
CA MET A 139 -4.25 18.03 7.99
C MET A 139 -2.80 17.96 7.47
N PRO A 140 -1.86 17.34 8.21
CA PRO A 140 -0.49 17.15 7.74
C PRO A 140 -0.47 16.37 6.42
N GLU A 141 0.35 16.86 5.49
CA GLU A 141 0.48 16.40 4.11
C GLU A 141 1.12 15.00 4.01
N TYR A 142 0.49 14.00 4.60
CA TYR A 142 0.88 12.61 4.41
C TYR A 142 0.23 12.11 3.12
N GLY A 143 1.01 11.86 2.06
CA GLY A 143 0.41 11.28 0.86
C GLY A 143 1.15 11.43 -0.45
N TYR A 144 2.33 12.05 -0.49
CA TYR A 144 3.08 12.13 -1.74
C TYR A 144 3.78 10.80 -2.04
N CYS A 145 3.37 10.15 -3.13
CA CYS A 145 4.06 8.99 -3.68
C CYS A 145 5.56 9.29 -3.87
N LEU A 146 5.88 10.49 -4.37
CA LEU A 146 7.25 10.93 -4.62
C LEU A 146 8.08 11.08 -3.33
N GLU A 147 7.50 11.63 -2.24
CA GLU A 147 8.20 11.69 -0.95
C GLU A 147 8.51 10.28 -0.41
N ARG A 148 7.58 9.33 -0.55
CA ARG A 148 7.81 7.94 -0.13
C ARG A 148 8.85 7.24 -0.99
N ALA A 149 8.85 7.48 -2.30
CA ALA A 149 9.90 6.99 -3.20
C ALA A 149 11.27 7.56 -2.82
N VAL A 150 11.35 8.84 -2.41
CA VAL A 150 12.59 9.41 -1.89
C VAL A 150 13.05 8.70 -0.63
N ALA A 151 12.16 8.44 0.31
CA ALA A 151 12.54 7.80 1.58
C ALA A 151 12.89 6.31 1.44
N ARG A 152 12.23 5.57 0.53
CA ARG A 152 12.22 4.09 0.55
C ARG A 152 12.41 3.42 -0.82
N GLY A 153 12.23 4.13 -1.92
CA GLY A 153 12.33 3.62 -3.29
C GLY A 153 13.65 3.95 -3.99
N SER A 154 13.69 3.74 -5.31
CA SER A 154 14.82 4.02 -6.21
C SER A 154 14.61 5.33 -6.99
N VAL A 155 15.66 5.87 -7.62
CA VAL A 155 15.53 6.98 -8.58
C VAL A 155 14.69 6.57 -9.79
N ALA A 156 14.71 5.29 -10.19
CA ALA A 156 13.86 4.76 -11.26
C ALA A 156 12.36 4.87 -10.90
N ILE A 157 11.98 4.51 -9.68
CA ILE A 157 10.62 4.73 -9.17
C ILE A 157 10.26 6.21 -9.19
N MET A 158 11.16 7.09 -8.73
CA MET A 158 10.92 8.53 -8.74
C MET A 158 10.67 9.05 -10.16
N ARG A 159 11.46 8.59 -11.13
CA ARG A 159 11.29 8.90 -12.56
C ARG A 159 9.93 8.45 -13.09
N MET A 160 9.51 7.23 -12.79
CA MET A 160 8.18 6.73 -13.19
C MET A 160 7.06 7.56 -12.58
N LEU A 161 7.14 7.89 -11.28
CA LEU A 161 6.11 8.68 -10.62
C LEU A 161 6.00 10.09 -11.23
N VAL A 162 7.12 10.77 -11.50
CA VAL A 162 7.13 12.08 -12.15
C VAL A 162 6.56 12.00 -13.57
N ALA A 163 6.93 10.98 -14.34
CA ALA A 163 6.37 10.74 -15.68
C ALA A 163 4.85 10.51 -15.66
N HIS A 164 4.30 10.02 -14.54
CA HIS A 164 2.87 9.82 -14.31
C HIS A 164 2.22 10.96 -13.49
N GLY A 165 2.81 12.15 -13.50
CA GLY A 165 2.18 13.36 -12.95
C GLY A 165 2.37 13.59 -11.45
N ALA A 166 3.29 12.90 -10.79
CA ALA A 166 3.60 13.19 -9.39
C ALA A 166 4.11 14.64 -9.23
N GLU A 167 3.48 15.39 -8.32
CA GLU A 167 3.84 16.78 -8.05
C GLU A 167 5.21 16.85 -7.36
N VAL A 168 6.19 17.48 -8.02
CA VAL A 168 7.56 17.61 -7.50
C VAL A 168 7.61 18.65 -6.38
N ASP A 169 7.18 19.88 -6.66
CA ASP A 169 7.32 21.03 -5.75
C ASP A 169 6.34 21.04 -4.59
N ALA A 170 5.11 20.55 -4.81
CA ALA A 170 4.15 20.40 -3.72
C ALA A 170 4.60 19.30 -2.75
N SER A 171 5.32 18.29 -3.24
CA SER A 171 5.83 17.22 -2.39
C SER A 171 6.99 17.69 -1.51
N ARG A 172 7.12 17.05 -0.34
CA ARG A 172 8.30 17.21 0.52
C ARG A 172 9.52 16.41 0.01
N ALA A 173 9.52 15.97 -1.26
CA ALA A 173 10.55 15.09 -1.82
C ALA A 173 11.96 15.68 -1.70
N LEU A 174 12.17 16.94 -2.12
CA LEU A 174 13.48 17.59 -2.04
C LEU A 174 13.94 17.77 -0.59
N HIS A 175 13.06 18.26 0.28
CA HIS A 175 13.33 18.40 1.72
C HIS A 175 13.75 17.07 2.35
N THR A 176 13.03 15.99 2.04
CA THR A 176 13.33 14.64 2.55
C THR A 176 14.64 14.10 1.98
N ALA A 177 14.93 14.30 0.69
CA ALA A 177 16.17 13.87 0.07
C ALA A 177 17.39 14.56 0.70
N VAL A 178 17.32 15.87 0.92
CA VAL A 178 18.36 16.66 1.58
C VAL A 178 18.53 16.23 3.03
N ALA A 179 17.44 16.12 3.81
CA ALA A 179 17.50 15.73 5.21
C ALA A 179 18.10 14.34 5.43
N MET A 180 17.92 13.43 4.47
CA MET A 180 18.46 12.08 4.50
C MET A 180 19.85 11.95 3.83
N GLY A 181 20.36 13.01 3.21
CA GLY A 181 21.64 12.99 2.49
C GLY A 181 21.66 12.14 1.21
N TYR A 182 20.50 11.96 0.56
CA TYR A 182 20.38 11.15 -0.66
C TYR A 182 20.78 11.96 -1.90
N VAL A 183 22.09 12.04 -2.14
CA VAL A 183 22.70 12.87 -3.21
C VAL A 183 22.15 12.54 -4.59
N ASP A 184 22.04 11.25 -4.93
CA ASP A 184 21.48 10.76 -6.19
C ASP A 184 20.03 11.23 -6.41
N LYS A 185 19.23 11.22 -5.35
CA LYS A 185 17.82 11.65 -5.38
C LYS A 185 17.68 13.17 -5.42
N VAL A 186 18.55 13.90 -4.72
CA VAL A 186 18.63 15.36 -4.84
C VAL A 186 19.00 15.74 -6.27
N GLN A 187 20.01 15.09 -6.84
CA GLN A 187 20.44 15.33 -8.21
C GLN A 187 19.29 15.12 -9.20
N PHE A 188 18.61 13.97 -9.13
CA PHE A 188 17.43 13.73 -9.95
C PHE A 188 16.35 14.81 -9.76
N LEU A 189 16.03 15.17 -8.52
CA LEU A 189 14.97 16.15 -8.25
C LEU A 189 15.28 17.52 -8.84
N VAL A 190 16.53 17.98 -8.72
CA VAL A 190 16.93 19.32 -9.18
C VAL A 190 17.21 19.36 -10.68
N GLU A 191 17.95 18.37 -11.19
CA GLU A 191 18.45 18.40 -12.58
C GLU A 191 17.43 17.82 -13.57
N GLU A 192 16.65 16.81 -13.17
CA GLU A 192 15.75 16.09 -14.08
C GLU A 192 14.27 16.39 -13.81
N ALA A 193 13.86 16.46 -12.54
CA ALA A 193 12.47 16.69 -12.17
C ALA A 193 12.10 18.18 -12.06
N GLY A 194 13.09 19.07 -12.14
CA GLY A 194 12.88 20.53 -12.11
C GLY A 194 12.41 21.08 -10.77
N ALA A 195 12.75 20.42 -9.66
CA ALA A 195 12.37 20.84 -8.31
C ALA A 195 12.89 22.25 -8.01
N ASN A 196 11.99 23.13 -7.59
CA ASN A 196 12.33 24.49 -7.26
C ASN A 196 12.98 24.56 -5.86
N LEU A 197 14.21 25.07 -5.84
CA LEU A 197 15.03 25.20 -4.62
C LEU A 197 14.48 26.24 -3.62
N PHE A 198 13.61 27.13 -4.08
CA PHE A 198 13.09 28.27 -3.30
C PHE A 198 11.66 28.09 -2.81
N VAL A 199 11.08 26.89 -2.93
CA VAL A 199 9.75 26.59 -2.36
C VAL A 199 9.87 26.46 -0.83
N ALA A 200 10.23 27.57 -0.17
CA ALA A 200 9.86 27.81 1.20
C ALA A 200 8.39 28.26 1.16
N ARG A 201 7.51 27.51 1.83
CA ARG A 201 6.07 27.79 1.99
C ARG A 201 5.75 29.29 1.86
N VAL A 202 5.19 29.70 0.72
CA VAL A 202 4.44 30.97 0.65
C VAL A 202 3.05 30.64 1.19
N HIS A 203 2.95 30.50 2.52
CA HIS A 203 1.65 30.61 3.18
C HIS A 203 1.47 32.09 3.51
N SER A 204 0.67 32.77 2.67
CA SER A 204 -0.03 34.01 3.02
C SER A 204 -1.28 33.67 3.83
#